data_AF-A0A6J2U4S8-F1
#
_entry.id   AF-A0A6J2U4S8-F1
#
_cell.length_a   1.000
_cell.length_b   1.000
_cell.length_c   1.000
_cell.angle_alpha   90.00
_cell.angle_beta   90.00
_cell.angle_gamma   90.00
#
_symmetry.space_group_name_H-M   'P 1'
#
loop_
_entity.id
_entity.type
_entity.pdbx_description
1 polymer ?
#
loop_
_entity_poly.entity_id
_entity_poly.type
_entity_poly.pdbx_seq_one_letter_code
_entity_poly.pdbx_strand_id
1 'polypeptide(L)'
;MNLVTQQRMNRLKALSPEKMIKCKATTPLQLYQKQHKSRSLSQSALTQKQNCCTRGLESNRVRALESQHKKLQYLQSDFMNKLRMLGPLDLCKLRGRYKFVTLVINGECKLVVHEDDLLRLPKNLPIESVNDLKERCRTVVESGFMLLYEHMSHIQLAKNEMEAQIIREQISQKLKALVNGKISDMCNEIQQLCGSPGACVFPDVARLYREISEVRSQKQLMEAKYFEAKKEQYEKLSKLEYDSQVHLSTEVSKREKRNSELESTIQNLEEQVTNKNLELAEKNAMLMDKNEDNQQLKVEINLLSTTNQRLQESLMESDFNLQRAYKVITKNDEDSKVLEGELKEARELIVNLQKRPDVVDHGIVEKDLIIVDLKRQVKNLEQHKNLLTTQVNNTLKERAVYEDLQRQYDAAVENITILMQYFSELQIQLKGNEYKLDSQPPIAQKLQEQLRKADIQIAHLQEQAERDRQVLAVRCEMINAMQQHEHDNRNKLDELYYQISEKNTLISQINNHLFLKNEEFLNLFGTLSSKQMEVRRAEHIIKLLEENNVRTSLLRIKQEERNALMQDEIAHLKRTIRSYAKIIIGNNGRNIFEVVPADQESSSTFYNGIPLN
;
A
#
# COMPACT_ATOMS: atom_id res chain seq x y z
N MET A 1 3.97 -25.63 25.10
CA MET A 1 4.01 -24.22 25.55
C MET A 1 5.47 -23.91 25.89
N ASN A 2 6.11 -22.99 25.16
CA ASN A 2 7.58 -22.93 25.02
C ASN A 2 8.33 -22.37 26.25
N LEU A 3 9.47 -22.98 26.57
CA LEU A 3 10.38 -22.71 27.70
C LEU A 3 10.84 -21.23 27.81
N VAL A 4 10.82 -20.52 26.69
CA VAL A 4 11.15 -19.09 26.56
C VAL A 4 10.12 -18.19 27.28
N THR A 5 8.86 -18.61 27.32
CA THR A 5 7.79 -17.84 27.99
C THR A 5 7.88 -17.96 29.50
N GLN A 6 8.41 -19.08 30.01
CA GLN A 6 8.56 -19.34 31.45
C GLN A 6 9.78 -18.64 32.04
N GLN A 7 10.86 -18.48 31.27
CA GLN A 7 12.02 -17.67 31.68
C GLN A 7 11.72 -16.17 31.73
N ARG A 8 10.80 -15.66 30.89
CA ARG A 8 10.34 -14.26 30.94
C ARG A 8 9.47 -13.96 32.17
N MET A 9 8.62 -14.91 32.60
CA MET A 9 7.80 -14.72 33.80
C MET A 9 8.61 -14.81 35.10
N ASN A 10 9.69 -15.61 35.14
CA ASN A 10 10.52 -15.74 36.34
C ASN A 10 11.43 -14.52 36.59
N ARG A 11 11.76 -13.73 35.55
CA ARG A 11 12.49 -12.46 35.71
C ARG A 11 11.60 -11.31 36.22
N LEU A 12 10.29 -11.44 36.17
CA LEU A 12 9.33 -10.43 36.64
C LEU A 12 8.84 -10.68 38.09
N LYS A 13 9.21 -11.81 38.70
CA LYS A 13 8.83 -12.16 40.09
C LYS A 13 9.94 -11.97 41.12
N ALA A 14 11.18 -11.72 40.68
CA ALA A 14 12.27 -11.35 41.56
C ALA A 14 12.31 -9.83 41.67
N LEU A 15 11.56 -9.26 42.61
CA LEU A 15 11.87 -8.07 43.42
C LEU A 15 10.57 -7.61 44.14
N SER A 16 10.28 -8.29 45.25
CA SER A 16 9.38 -7.80 46.31
C SER A 16 10.16 -6.82 47.21
N PRO A 17 9.52 -5.80 47.80
CA PRO A 17 10.18 -4.68 48.44
C PRO A 17 10.26 -4.87 49.96
N GLU A 18 11.46 -4.79 50.53
CA GLU A 18 11.64 -4.51 51.95
C GLU A 18 13.02 -3.88 52.23
N LYS A 19 13.05 -2.55 52.37
CA LYS A 19 13.51 -1.84 53.59
C LYS A 19 13.54 -0.33 53.37
N MET A 20 12.84 0.35 54.28
CA MET A 20 12.60 1.78 54.37
C MET A 20 13.89 2.60 54.48
N ILE A 21 14.02 3.65 53.67
CA ILE A 21 14.64 4.91 54.10
C ILE A 21 13.72 6.05 53.69
N LYS A 22 13.30 6.82 54.72
CA LYS A 22 12.44 8.00 54.66
C LYS A 22 12.94 9.02 53.63
N CYS A 23 12.12 9.38 52.65
CA CYS A 23 12.15 10.70 52.02
C CYS A 23 10.73 11.08 51.56
N LYS A 24 10.37 12.33 51.85
CA LYS A 24 9.02 12.91 51.72
C LYS A 24 8.43 12.66 50.33
N ALA A 25 7.20 12.16 50.31
CA ALA A 25 6.40 11.98 49.11
C ALA A 25 6.19 13.33 48.40
N THR A 26 6.71 13.45 47.18
CA THR A 26 6.27 14.45 46.20
C THR A 26 5.74 13.68 44.99
N THR A 27 4.47 13.85 44.67
CA THR A 27 3.75 13.05 43.68
C THR A 27 4.33 13.26 42.26
N PRO A 28 4.43 12.21 41.41
CA PRO A 28 5.05 12.31 40.06
C PRO A 28 4.42 13.36 39.12
N LEU A 29 3.15 13.72 39.34
CA LEU A 29 2.49 14.79 38.59
C LEU A 29 3.05 16.20 38.86
N GLN A 30 3.65 16.46 40.03
CA GLN A 30 4.22 17.77 40.34
C GLN A 30 5.63 17.96 39.75
N LEU A 31 6.36 16.87 39.52
CA LEU A 31 7.66 16.91 38.81
C LEU A 31 7.48 17.06 37.30
N TYR A 32 6.44 16.45 36.72
CA TYR A 32 6.14 16.60 35.29
C TYR A 32 5.69 18.03 34.94
N GLN A 33 4.84 18.66 35.76
CA GLN A 33 4.41 20.04 35.52
C GLN A 33 5.50 21.10 35.74
N LYS A 34 6.42 20.89 36.70
CA LYS A 34 7.57 21.79 36.88
C LYS A 34 8.60 21.65 35.75
N GLN A 35 8.86 20.44 35.25
CA GLN A 35 9.80 20.25 34.13
C GLN A 35 9.25 20.75 32.79
N HIS A 36 7.94 20.62 32.52
CA HIS A 36 7.34 21.16 31.29
C HIS A 36 7.21 22.69 31.29
N LYS A 37 6.89 23.34 32.42
CA LYS A 37 6.95 24.82 32.51
C LYS A 37 8.37 25.37 32.38
N SER A 38 9.37 24.66 32.92
CA SER A 38 10.78 25.07 32.81
C SER A 38 11.32 24.88 31.40
N ARG A 39 10.95 23.78 30.70
CA ARG A 39 11.33 23.53 29.30
C ARG A 39 10.59 24.42 28.30
N SER A 40 9.31 24.74 28.52
CA SER A 40 8.58 25.63 27.61
C SER A 40 9.03 27.09 27.73
N LEU A 41 9.35 27.56 28.94
CA LEU A 41 9.89 28.92 29.16
C LEU A 41 11.33 29.06 28.65
N SER A 42 12.14 28.00 28.71
CA SER A 42 13.51 28.04 28.16
C SER A 42 13.55 27.85 26.64
N GLN A 43 12.68 27.02 26.05
CA GLN A 43 12.54 26.94 24.59
C GLN A 43 11.87 28.19 23.99
N SER A 44 10.90 28.82 24.68
CA SER A 44 10.34 30.10 24.23
C SER A 44 11.35 31.24 24.37
N ALA A 45 12.15 31.27 25.44
CA ALA A 45 13.20 32.28 25.60
C ALA A 45 14.37 32.09 24.60
N LEU A 46 14.74 30.85 24.26
CA LEU A 46 15.76 30.55 23.25
C LEU A 46 15.27 30.85 21.84
N THR A 47 14.05 30.48 21.46
CA THR A 47 13.47 30.84 20.15
C THR A 47 13.18 32.34 20.02
N GLN A 48 12.82 33.03 21.11
CA GLN A 48 12.62 34.48 21.10
C GLN A 48 13.95 35.26 21.06
N LYS A 49 15.03 34.77 21.71
CA LYS A 49 16.40 35.32 21.56
C LYS A 49 16.96 35.04 20.16
N GLN A 50 16.77 33.84 19.62
CA GLN A 50 17.27 33.46 18.30
C GLN A 50 16.55 34.24 17.20
N ASN A 51 15.23 34.44 17.31
CA ASN A 51 14.43 35.30 16.42
C ASN A 51 14.68 36.81 16.61
N CYS A 52 15.27 37.23 17.74
CA CYS A 52 15.70 38.62 17.98
C CYS A 52 17.10 38.86 17.42
N CYS A 53 18.01 37.89 17.54
CA CYS A 53 19.35 37.94 16.94
C CYS A 53 19.31 37.83 15.42
N THR A 54 18.48 36.97 14.82
CA THR A 54 18.33 36.91 13.35
C THR A 54 17.68 38.18 12.80
N ARG A 55 16.60 38.68 13.43
CA ARG A 55 16.03 40.00 13.07
C ARG A 55 17.00 41.17 13.26
N GLY A 56 17.84 41.13 14.30
CA GLY A 56 18.87 42.14 14.55
C GLY A 56 19.98 42.11 13.49
N LEU A 57 20.44 40.92 13.11
CA LEU A 57 21.44 40.72 12.05
C LEU A 57 20.91 41.09 10.67
N GLU A 58 19.67 40.71 10.35
CA GLU A 58 18.99 41.11 9.12
C GLU A 58 18.74 42.62 9.09
N SER A 59 18.25 43.21 10.19
CA SER A 59 18.07 44.66 10.31
C SER A 59 19.40 45.44 10.21
N ASN A 60 20.50 44.88 10.71
CA ASN A 60 21.83 45.48 10.59
C ASN A 60 22.39 45.38 9.16
N ARG A 61 22.14 44.26 8.47
CA ARG A 61 22.49 44.11 7.04
C ARG A 61 21.67 45.03 6.14
N VAL A 62 20.37 45.15 6.41
CA VAL A 62 19.46 46.08 5.73
C VAL A 62 19.91 47.52 6.00
N ARG A 63 20.20 47.91 7.25
CA ARG A 63 20.73 49.25 7.57
C ARG A 63 22.07 49.56 6.92
N ALA A 64 22.97 48.57 6.84
CA ALA A 64 24.25 48.74 6.14
C ALA A 64 24.03 48.97 4.64
N LEU A 65 23.14 48.21 4.01
CA LEU A 65 22.76 48.40 2.61
C LEU A 65 22.01 49.72 2.38
N GLU A 66 21.11 50.13 3.27
CA GLU A 66 20.43 51.43 3.24
C GLU A 66 21.43 52.59 3.35
N SER A 67 22.46 52.46 4.20
CA SER A 67 23.55 53.43 4.31
C SER A 67 24.36 53.53 3.02
N GLN A 68 24.70 52.39 2.40
CA GLN A 68 25.36 52.37 1.09
C GLN A 68 24.46 52.92 -0.03
N HIS A 69 23.17 52.60 -0.01
CA HIS A 69 22.17 53.13 -0.93
C HIS A 69 22.07 54.66 -0.82
N LYS A 70 21.99 55.21 0.40
CA LYS A 70 22.02 56.66 0.63
C LYS A 70 23.32 57.29 0.13
N LYS A 71 24.48 56.68 0.39
CA LYS A 71 25.77 57.18 -0.13
C LYS A 71 25.79 57.23 -1.66
N LEU A 72 25.31 56.17 -2.32
CA LEU A 72 25.19 56.11 -3.77
C LEU A 72 24.21 57.18 -4.29
N GLN A 73 23.09 57.37 -3.59
CA GLN A 73 22.10 58.39 -3.90
C GLN A 73 22.70 59.80 -3.85
N TYR A 74 23.41 60.14 -2.77
CA TYR A 74 24.13 61.41 -2.64
C TYR A 74 25.15 61.60 -3.75
N LEU A 75 25.94 60.56 -4.07
CA LEU A 75 26.99 60.66 -5.08
C LEU A 75 26.44 60.89 -6.48
N GLN A 76 25.36 60.19 -6.86
CA GLN A 76 24.72 60.37 -8.16
C GLN A 76 23.98 61.69 -8.27
N SER A 77 23.31 62.15 -7.21
CA SER A 77 22.70 63.48 -7.15
C SER A 77 23.73 64.60 -7.19
N ASP A 78 24.85 64.47 -6.48
CA ASP A 78 25.96 65.42 -6.56
C ASP A 78 26.56 65.46 -7.96
N PHE A 79 26.71 64.30 -8.61
CA PHE A 79 27.14 64.23 -10.01
C PHE A 79 26.13 64.90 -10.97
N MET A 80 24.83 64.63 -10.83
CA MET A 80 23.76 65.32 -11.58
C MET A 80 23.83 66.84 -11.39
N ASN A 81 23.98 67.29 -10.14
CA ASN A 81 24.11 68.70 -9.80
C ASN A 81 25.33 69.33 -10.48
N LYS A 82 26.50 68.71 -10.36
CA LYS A 82 27.74 69.18 -11.00
C LYS A 82 27.63 69.20 -12.52
N LEU A 83 26.99 68.18 -13.11
CA LEU A 83 26.78 68.10 -14.55
C LEU A 83 25.82 69.19 -15.05
N ARG A 84 24.83 69.60 -14.24
CA ARG A 84 23.96 70.76 -14.53
C ARG A 84 24.66 72.10 -14.36
N MET A 85 25.57 72.21 -13.39
CA MET A 85 26.36 73.42 -13.15
C MET A 85 27.41 73.64 -14.26
N LEU A 86 27.75 72.60 -15.02
CA LEU A 86 28.54 72.72 -16.24
C LEU A 86 27.65 73.28 -17.35
N GLY A 87 28.04 74.42 -17.91
CA GLY A 87 27.36 75.00 -19.06
C GLY A 87 27.50 74.13 -20.32
N PRO A 88 26.69 74.37 -21.37
CA PRO A 88 26.70 73.59 -22.61
C PRO A 88 28.08 73.50 -23.28
N LEU A 89 28.91 74.54 -23.13
CA LEU A 89 30.27 74.61 -23.67
C LEU A 89 31.28 73.73 -22.92
N ASP A 90 31.07 73.47 -21.62
CA ASP A 90 31.96 72.62 -20.81
C ASP A 90 31.54 71.15 -20.79
N LEU A 91 30.26 70.87 -21.09
CA LEU A 91 29.76 69.51 -21.32
C LEU A 91 30.49 68.81 -22.48
N CYS A 92 30.86 69.55 -23.53
CA CYS A 92 31.66 69.03 -24.66
C CYS A 92 33.10 68.64 -24.28
N LYS A 93 33.60 69.10 -23.12
CA LYS A 93 34.95 68.78 -22.61
C LYS A 93 34.96 67.53 -21.74
N LEU A 94 33.82 67.06 -21.27
CA LEU A 94 33.70 65.80 -20.53
C LEU A 94 33.98 64.63 -21.48
N ARG A 95 35.14 63.99 -21.32
CA ARG A 95 35.45 62.74 -22.05
C ARG A 95 34.62 61.60 -21.47
N GLY A 96 33.94 60.85 -22.34
CA GLY A 96 33.26 59.59 -22.01
C GLY A 96 31.74 59.66 -22.02
N ARG A 97 31.10 58.47 -21.96
CA ARG A 97 29.65 58.34 -21.75
C ARG A 97 29.41 57.95 -20.30
N TYR A 98 28.63 58.74 -19.58
CA TYR A 98 28.29 58.50 -18.18
C TYR A 98 26.91 57.84 -18.09
N LYS A 99 26.79 56.80 -17.26
CA LYS A 99 25.52 56.12 -16.98
C LYS A 99 25.26 56.15 -15.48
N PHE A 100 24.05 56.53 -15.10
CA PHE A 100 23.59 56.45 -13.72
C PHE A 100 23.22 55.01 -13.36
N VAL A 101 23.45 54.62 -12.10
CA VAL A 101 23.09 53.28 -11.63
C VAL A 101 21.61 53.28 -11.25
N THR A 102 20.87 52.33 -11.81
CA THR A 102 19.48 52.05 -11.46
C THR A 102 19.41 50.82 -10.56
N LEU A 103 18.45 50.82 -9.63
CA LEU A 103 18.12 49.66 -8.80
C LEU A 103 16.75 49.12 -9.21
N VAL A 104 16.64 47.79 -9.27
CA VAL A 104 15.36 47.13 -9.52
C VAL A 104 14.70 46.85 -8.18
N ILE A 105 13.61 47.56 -7.88
CA ILE A 105 12.82 47.39 -6.65
C ILE A 105 11.41 47.00 -7.07
N ASN A 106 10.93 45.84 -6.62
CA ASN A 106 9.61 45.29 -6.99
C ASN A 106 9.39 45.19 -8.51
N GLY A 107 10.45 44.86 -9.26
CA GLY A 107 10.39 44.75 -10.72
C GLY A 107 10.42 46.09 -11.45
N GLU A 108 10.46 47.24 -10.78
CA GLU A 108 10.60 48.57 -11.37
C GLU A 108 12.06 49.05 -11.30
N CYS A 109 12.62 49.49 -12.43
CA CYS A 109 13.95 50.13 -12.45
C CYS A 109 13.83 51.57 -11.95
N LYS A 110 14.33 51.85 -10.74
CA LYS A 110 14.34 53.18 -10.13
C LYS A 110 15.75 53.75 -10.14
N LEU A 111 15.87 55.03 -10.51
CA LEU A 111 17.16 55.74 -10.45
C LEU A 111 17.51 56.04 -8.99
N VAL A 112 18.78 55.86 -8.62
CA VAL A 112 19.25 56.10 -7.25
C VAL A 112 19.72 57.53 -7.11
N VAL A 113 18.78 58.48 -7.08
CA VAL A 113 19.02 59.92 -6.87
C VAL A 113 18.01 60.48 -5.86
N HIS A 114 18.25 61.68 -5.32
CA HIS A 114 17.30 62.37 -4.46
C HIS A 114 15.96 62.60 -5.18
N GLU A 115 14.85 62.57 -4.44
CA GLU A 115 13.51 62.72 -4.99
C GLU A 115 13.33 64.04 -5.75
N ASP A 116 13.95 65.12 -5.28
CA ASP A 116 13.94 66.43 -5.94
C ASP A 116 14.60 66.42 -7.33
N ASP A 117 15.57 65.51 -7.54
CA ASP A 117 16.25 65.34 -8.82
C ASP A 117 15.46 64.47 -9.79
N LEU A 118 14.63 63.53 -9.28
CA LEU A 118 13.73 62.71 -10.10
C LEU A 118 12.67 63.55 -10.81
N LEU A 119 12.12 64.57 -10.13
CA LEU A 119 11.12 65.50 -10.68
C LEU A 119 11.66 66.35 -11.84
N ARG A 120 12.99 66.46 -11.94
CA ARG A 120 13.70 67.30 -12.91
C ARG A 120 14.32 66.51 -14.06
N LEU A 121 14.10 65.19 -14.12
CA LEU A 121 14.50 64.35 -15.25
C LEU A 121 13.61 64.60 -16.47
N PRO A 122 14.12 64.42 -17.70
CA PRO A 122 13.29 64.40 -18.90
C PRO A 122 12.20 63.34 -18.76
N LYS A 123 10.92 63.74 -18.87
CA LYS A 123 9.78 62.81 -18.74
C LYS A 123 9.72 61.76 -19.84
N ASN A 124 10.43 61.98 -20.94
CA ASN A 124 10.50 61.04 -22.06
C ASN A 124 11.76 60.20 -21.89
N LEU A 125 11.57 58.93 -21.52
CA LEU A 125 12.63 57.93 -21.54
C LEU A 125 13.05 57.62 -22.99
N PRO A 126 14.28 57.15 -23.22
CA PRO A 126 14.71 56.72 -24.55
C PRO A 126 13.78 55.64 -25.11
N ILE A 127 13.55 55.68 -26.42
CA ILE A 127 12.66 54.79 -27.21
C ILE A 127 13.08 53.29 -27.10
N GLU A 128 14.22 52.99 -26.48
CA GLU A 128 14.77 51.64 -26.29
C GLU A 128 15.08 51.36 -24.82
N SER A 129 14.16 51.73 -23.92
CA SER A 129 14.31 51.50 -22.48
C SER A 129 13.72 50.17 -22.02
N VAL A 130 14.07 49.72 -20.80
CA VAL A 130 13.48 48.52 -20.18
C VAL A 130 11.95 48.65 -20.05
N ASN A 131 11.43 49.86 -19.85
CA ASN A 131 9.99 50.09 -19.79
C ASN A 131 9.33 49.94 -21.16
N ASP A 132 10.01 50.35 -22.23
CA ASP A 132 9.57 50.13 -23.60
C ASP A 132 9.56 48.63 -23.96
N LEU A 133 10.58 47.87 -23.55
CA LEU A 133 10.58 46.41 -23.70
C LEU A 133 9.42 45.75 -22.94
N LYS A 134 9.12 46.21 -21.71
CA LYS A 134 7.97 45.71 -20.95
C LYS A 134 6.64 46.00 -21.64
N GLU A 135 6.49 47.20 -22.20
CA GLU A 135 5.29 47.56 -22.94
C GLU A 135 5.17 46.72 -24.21
N ARG A 136 6.27 46.49 -24.94
CA ARG A 136 6.29 45.56 -26.08
C ARG A 136 5.91 44.14 -25.68
N CYS A 137 6.46 43.59 -24.58
CA CYS A 137 6.05 42.29 -24.07
C CYS A 137 4.56 42.24 -23.70
N ARG A 138 4.03 43.31 -23.09
CA ARG A 138 2.59 43.44 -22.81
C ARG A 138 1.77 43.42 -24.09
N THR A 139 2.16 44.19 -25.11
CA THR A 139 1.50 44.22 -26.43
C THR A 139 1.49 42.85 -27.12
N VAL A 140 2.56 42.04 -26.96
CA VAL A 140 2.59 40.66 -27.49
C VAL A 140 1.54 39.79 -26.80
N VAL A 141 1.44 39.88 -25.48
CA VAL A 141 0.45 39.14 -24.69
C VAL A 141 -0.98 39.59 -25.04
N GLU A 142 -1.22 40.89 -25.12
CA GLU A 142 -2.50 41.47 -25.53
C GLU A 142 -2.90 41.04 -26.95
N SER A 143 -1.94 40.97 -27.89
CA SER A 143 -2.18 40.44 -29.23
C SER A 143 -2.64 38.98 -29.21
N GLY A 144 -2.07 38.17 -28.30
CA GLY A 144 -2.48 36.77 -28.12
C GLY A 144 -3.90 36.66 -27.55
N PHE A 145 -4.26 37.51 -26.59
CA PHE A 145 -5.62 37.58 -26.06
C PHE A 145 -6.63 38.05 -27.11
N MET A 146 -6.29 39.03 -27.93
CA MET A 146 -7.15 39.49 -29.03
C MET A 146 -7.45 38.38 -30.03
N LEU A 147 -6.44 37.58 -30.40
CA LEU A 147 -6.62 36.41 -31.27
C LEU A 147 -7.57 35.37 -30.66
N LEU A 148 -7.45 35.12 -29.36
CA LEU A 148 -8.35 34.22 -28.63
C LEU A 148 -9.79 34.76 -28.62
N TYR A 149 -9.97 36.05 -28.32
CA TYR A 149 -11.29 36.68 -28.32
C TYR A 149 -11.96 36.66 -29.69
N GLU A 150 -11.21 36.92 -30.76
CA GLU A 150 -11.71 36.89 -32.15
C GLU A 150 -12.25 35.50 -32.53
N HIS A 151 -11.62 34.43 -32.03
CA HIS A 151 -12.00 33.06 -32.37
C HIS A 151 -12.88 32.37 -31.33
N MET A 152 -13.22 33.05 -30.22
CA MET A 152 -14.00 32.49 -29.13
C MET A 152 -15.45 32.18 -29.56
N SER A 153 -16.01 33.04 -30.40
CA SER A 153 -17.33 32.86 -31.02
C SER A 153 -17.39 31.62 -31.92
N HIS A 154 -16.31 31.31 -32.64
CA HIS A 154 -16.22 30.12 -33.49
C HIS A 154 -16.20 28.82 -32.69
N ILE A 155 -15.62 28.82 -31.49
CA ILE A 155 -15.69 27.69 -30.56
C ILE A 155 -17.11 27.52 -30.01
N GLN A 156 -17.77 28.62 -29.65
CA GLN A 156 -19.14 28.60 -29.11
C GLN A 156 -20.20 28.18 -30.13
N LEU A 157 -19.98 28.48 -31.41
CA LEU A 157 -20.88 28.17 -32.52
C LEU A 157 -20.58 26.81 -33.19
N ALA A 158 -19.63 26.03 -32.66
CA ALA A 158 -19.30 24.70 -33.17
C ALA A 158 -20.48 23.73 -33.01
N LYS A 159 -20.73 22.87 -34.01
CA LYS A 159 -21.89 21.97 -34.00
C LYS A 159 -21.70 20.75 -33.09
N ASN A 160 -20.45 20.38 -32.83
CA ASN A 160 -20.09 19.28 -31.95
C ASN A 160 -18.71 19.49 -31.31
N GLU A 161 -18.40 18.70 -30.27
CA GLU A 161 -17.16 18.83 -29.51
C GLU A 161 -15.91 18.53 -30.33
N MET A 162 -16.02 17.69 -31.37
CA MET A 162 -14.90 17.39 -32.28
C MET A 162 -14.54 18.60 -33.16
N GLU A 163 -15.54 19.31 -33.68
CA GLU A 163 -15.36 20.55 -34.44
C GLU A 163 -14.80 21.67 -33.53
N ALA A 164 -15.32 21.79 -32.30
CA ALA A 164 -14.78 22.71 -31.30
C ALA A 164 -13.31 22.38 -30.97
N GLN A 165 -12.95 21.10 -30.87
CA GLN A 165 -11.59 20.66 -30.62
C GLN A 165 -10.63 20.99 -31.77
N ILE A 166 -11.05 20.78 -33.02
CA ILE A 166 -10.26 21.15 -34.20
C ILE A 166 -10.00 22.66 -34.22
N ILE A 167 -11.03 23.47 -33.92
CA ILE A 167 -10.91 24.93 -33.84
C ILE A 167 -9.95 25.33 -32.70
N ARG A 168 -10.05 24.70 -31.52
CA ARG A 168 -9.11 24.92 -30.39
C ARG A 168 -7.67 24.60 -30.77
N GLU A 169 -7.42 23.51 -31.49
CA GLU A 169 -6.07 23.14 -31.95
C GLU A 169 -5.53 24.12 -32.99
N GLN A 170 -6.34 24.57 -33.95
CA GLN A 170 -5.93 25.58 -34.93
C GLN A 170 -5.59 26.91 -34.27
N ILE A 171 -6.40 27.36 -33.30
CA ILE A 171 -6.12 28.58 -32.53
C ILE A 171 -4.84 28.42 -31.71
N SER A 172 -4.64 27.26 -31.08
CA SER A 172 -3.42 26.96 -30.31
C SER A 172 -2.16 27.04 -31.19
N GLN A 173 -2.21 26.50 -32.41
CA GLN A 173 -1.11 26.59 -33.37
C GLN A 173 -0.86 28.04 -33.83
N LYS A 174 -1.91 28.80 -34.15
CA LYS A 174 -1.80 30.22 -34.53
C LYS A 174 -1.26 31.09 -33.39
N LEU A 175 -1.72 30.87 -32.17
CA LEU A 175 -1.25 31.56 -30.96
C LEU A 175 0.24 31.28 -30.73
N LYS A 176 0.64 30.01 -30.85
CA LYS A 176 2.03 29.59 -30.71
C LYS A 176 2.92 30.25 -31.77
N ALA A 177 2.48 30.29 -33.03
CA ALA A 177 3.21 30.94 -34.11
C ALA A 177 3.35 32.45 -33.89
N LEU A 178 2.25 33.14 -33.53
CA LEU A 178 2.23 34.58 -33.29
C LEU A 178 3.13 35.00 -32.13
N VAL A 179 3.00 34.31 -30.98
CA VAL A 179 3.77 34.63 -29.77
C VAL A 179 5.24 34.32 -29.98
N ASN A 180 5.58 33.16 -30.55
CA ASN A 180 6.98 32.81 -30.81
C ASN A 180 7.64 33.73 -31.83
N GLY A 181 6.92 34.13 -32.89
CA GLY A 181 7.41 35.09 -33.87
C GLY A 181 7.77 36.43 -33.21
N LYS A 182 6.80 37.05 -32.52
CA LYS A 182 7.03 38.35 -31.87
C LYS A 182 8.09 38.30 -30.76
N ILE A 183 8.17 37.21 -29.99
CA ILE A 183 9.22 37.02 -28.99
C ILE A 183 10.59 36.87 -29.67
N SER A 184 10.67 36.10 -30.75
CA SER A 184 11.92 35.94 -31.51
C SER A 184 12.40 37.26 -32.09
N ASP A 185 11.49 38.09 -32.63
CA ASP A 185 11.82 39.41 -33.15
C ASP A 185 12.36 40.33 -32.04
N MET A 186 11.70 40.37 -30.88
CA MET A 186 12.21 41.11 -29.70
C MET A 186 13.58 40.59 -29.24
N CYS A 187 13.81 39.27 -29.23
CA CYS A 187 15.11 38.69 -28.88
C CYS A 187 16.21 39.08 -29.87
N ASN A 188 15.89 39.08 -31.17
CA ASN A 188 16.82 39.50 -32.23
C ASN A 188 17.18 40.99 -32.10
N GLU A 189 16.21 41.85 -31.82
CA GLU A 189 16.43 43.28 -31.56
C GLU A 189 17.28 43.52 -30.30
N ILE A 190 16.98 42.81 -29.19
CA ILE A 190 17.80 42.86 -27.97
C ILE A 190 19.23 42.43 -28.28
N GLN A 191 19.42 41.39 -29.08
CA GLN A 191 20.74 40.90 -29.47
C GLN A 191 21.51 41.92 -30.33
N GLN A 192 20.83 42.66 -31.20
CA GLN A 192 21.42 43.77 -31.96
C GLN A 192 21.80 44.95 -31.05
N LEU A 193 20.94 45.33 -30.10
CA LEU A 193 21.16 46.43 -29.14
C LEU A 193 22.25 46.12 -28.11
N CYS A 194 22.40 44.84 -27.72
CA CYS A 194 23.45 44.39 -26.81
C CYS A 194 24.84 44.28 -27.49
N GLY A 195 24.93 44.64 -28.77
CA GLY A 195 26.16 44.65 -29.57
C GLY A 195 26.45 43.31 -30.23
N SER A 196 26.96 43.38 -31.47
CA SER A 196 27.55 42.24 -32.17
C SER A 196 28.66 41.60 -31.30
N PRO A 197 28.80 40.26 -31.28
CA PRO A 197 29.77 39.54 -30.44
C PRO A 197 31.25 39.94 -30.62
N GLY A 198 31.57 40.87 -31.52
CA GLY A 198 32.94 41.28 -31.85
C GLY A 198 33.44 42.56 -31.17
N ALA A 199 32.60 43.38 -30.53
CA ALA A 199 33.04 44.67 -29.99
C ALA A 199 33.00 44.71 -28.46
N CYS A 200 34.16 44.48 -27.84
CA CYS A 200 34.43 44.49 -26.39
C CYS A 200 33.94 43.27 -25.60
N VAL A 201 34.60 42.12 -25.78
CA VAL A 201 34.53 41.04 -24.79
C VAL A 201 35.83 41.03 -24.00
N PHE A 202 35.76 41.45 -22.74
CA PHE A 202 36.82 41.15 -21.77
C PHE A 202 37.01 39.61 -21.74
N PRO A 203 38.24 39.06 -21.78
CA PRO A 203 38.50 37.62 -21.90
C PRO A 203 37.74 36.76 -20.88
N ASP A 204 37.52 37.28 -19.67
CA ASP A 204 36.77 36.58 -18.61
C ASP A 204 35.27 36.48 -18.88
N VAL A 205 34.68 37.46 -19.58
CA VAL A 205 33.26 37.42 -19.96
C VAL A 205 33.01 36.39 -21.06
N ALA A 206 33.91 36.28 -22.04
CA ALA A 206 33.85 35.22 -23.07
C ALA A 206 33.95 33.81 -22.45
N ARG A 207 34.82 33.65 -21.44
CA ARG A 207 34.99 32.38 -20.72
C ARG A 207 33.70 32.01 -19.98
N LEU A 208 33.11 32.95 -19.24
CA LEU A 208 31.86 32.73 -18.52
C LEU A 208 30.69 32.39 -19.47
N TYR A 209 30.57 33.07 -20.61
CA TYR A 209 29.53 32.72 -21.60
C TYR A 209 29.72 31.31 -22.19
N ARG A 210 30.98 30.88 -22.38
CA ARG A 210 31.29 29.52 -22.83
C ARG A 210 30.93 28.48 -21.78
N GLU A 211 31.33 28.70 -20.53
CA GLU A 211 30.97 27.84 -19.40
C GLU A 211 29.45 27.76 -19.22
N ILE A 212 28.74 28.89 -19.30
CA ILE A 212 27.26 28.91 -19.25
C ILE A 212 26.65 28.11 -20.40
N SER A 213 27.19 28.22 -21.61
CA SER A 213 26.73 27.46 -22.77
C SER A 213 26.95 25.96 -22.58
N GLU A 214 28.12 25.56 -22.07
CA GLU A 214 28.46 24.17 -21.80
C GLU A 214 27.59 23.56 -20.70
N VAL A 215 27.37 24.29 -19.61
CA VAL A 215 26.44 23.88 -18.53
C VAL A 215 25.00 23.74 -19.05
N ARG A 216 24.55 24.65 -19.93
CA ARG A 216 23.22 24.54 -20.57
C ARG A 216 23.11 23.31 -21.46
N SER A 217 24.15 23.00 -22.24
CA SER A 217 24.20 21.80 -23.08
C SER A 217 24.19 20.52 -22.24
N GLN A 218 24.99 20.47 -21.17
CA GLN A 218 25.00 19.35 -20.23
C GLN A 218 23.64 19.18 -19.54
N LYS A 219 23.00 20.27 -19.12
CA LYS A 219 21.65 20.25 -18.55
C LYS A 219 20.65 19.64 -19.54
N GLN A 220 20.62 20.09 -20.79
CA GLN A 220 19.72 19.55 -21.82
C GLN A 220 19.96 18.06 -22.08
N LEU A 221 21.22 17.63 -22.13
CA LEU A 221 21.57 16.22 -22.28
C LEU A 221 21.08 15.37 -21.10
N MET A 222 21.24 15.87 -19.87
CA MET A 222 20.78 15.18 -18.67
C MET A 222 19.25 15.16 -18.56
N GLU A 223 18.56 16.24 -18.95
CA GLU A 223 17.11 16.27 -19.05
C GLU A 223 16.60 15.26 -20.08
N ALA A 224 17.22 15.18 -21.26
CA ALA A 224 16.86 14.19 -22.28
C ALA A 224 17.03 12.75 -21.76
N LYS A 225 18.17 12.43 -21.13
CA LYS A 225 18.41 11.12 -20.51
C LYS A 225 17.41 10.82 -19.40
N TYR A 226 17.04 11.81 -18.60
CA TYR A 226 16.02 11.65 -17.56
C TYR A 226 14.65 11.33 -18.17
N PHE A 227 14.24 12.05 -19.22
CA PHE A 227 12.96 11.78 -19.90
C PHE A 227 12.93 10.41 -20.57
N GLU A 228 14.04 9.97 -21.18
CA GLU A 228 14.17 8.65 -21.78
C GLU A 228 14.09 7.54 -20.72
N ALA A 229 14.85 7.65 -19.63
CA ALA A 229 14.79 6.70 -18.52
C ALA A 229 13.39 6.66 -17.87
N LYS A 230 12.75 7.83 -17.72
CA LYS A 230 11.37 7.92 -17.22
C LYS A 230 10.40 7.21 -18.16
N LYS A 231 10.51 7.43 -19.47
CA LYS A 231 9.69 6.76 -20.48
C LYS A 231 9.87 5.24 -20.43
N GLU A 232 11.11 4.75 -20.36
CA GLU A 232 11.42 3.32 -20.26
C GLU A 232 10.83 2.69 -18.97
N GLN A 233 10.89 3.40 -17.84
CA GLN A 233 10.26 2.98 -16.58
C GLN A 233 8.73 2.88 -16.70
N TYR A 234 8.08 3.87 -17.33
CA TYR A 234 6.64 3.82 -17.58
C TYR A 234 6.24 2.67 -18.51
N GLU A 235 7.02 2.40 -19.55
CA GLU A 235 6.79 1.28 -20.47
C GLU A 235 6.95 -0.07 -19.75
N LYS A 236 7.98 -0.22 -18.90
CA LYS A 236 8.17 -1.42 -18.07
C LYS A 236 7.02 -1.62 -17.08
N LEU A 237 6.58 -0.55 -16.42
CA LEU A 237 5.47 -0.60 -15.46
C LEU A 237 4.16 -0.97 -16.16
N SER A 238 3.84 -0.31 -17.27
CA SER A 238 2.66 -0.60 -18.08
C SER A 238 2.65 -2.03 -18.61
N LYS A 239 3.80 -2.53 -19.08
CA LYS A 239 3.94 -3.93 -19.49
C LYS A 239 3.72 -4.90 -18.33
N LEU A 240 4.30 -4.63 -17.15
CA LEU A 240 4.13 -5.47 -15.98
C LEU A 240 2.68 -5.48 -15.47
N GLU A 241 2.00 -4.33 -15.49
CA GLU A 241 0.57 -4.22 -15.17
C GLU A 241 -0.28 -5.04 -16.13
N TYR A 242 -0.01 -4.93 -17.45
CA TYR A 242 -0.69 -5.72 -18.47
C TYR A 242 -0.46 -7.23 -18.27
N ASP A 243 0.79 -7.66 -18.10
CA ASP A 243 1.15 -9.07 -17.90
C ASP A 243 0.50 -9.63 -16.62
N SER A 244 0.47 -8.83 -15.54
CA SER A 244 -0.19 -9.19 -14.29
C SER A 244 -1.71 -9.33 -14.47
N GLN A 245 -2.33 -8.41 -15.19
CA GLN A 245 -3.77 -8.43 -15.45
C GLN A 245 -4.17 -9.63 -16.33
N VAL A 246 -3.38 -9.94 -17.36
CA VAL A 246 -3.58 -11.14 -18.20
C VAL A 246 -3.41 -12.42 -17.37
N HIS A 247 -2.38 -12.49 -16.51
CA HIS A 247 -2.18 -13.65 -15.64
C HIS A 247 -3.34 -13.83 -14.64
N LEU A 248 -3.80 -12.75 -14.01
CA LEU A 248 -4.95 -12.75 -13.11
C LEU A 248 -6.23 -13.20 -13.83
N SER A 249 -6.52 -12.63 -15.00
CA SER A 249 -7.68 -13.03 -15.81
C SER A 249 -7.63 -14.51 -16.18
N THR A 250 -6.46 -15.01 -16.56
CA THR A 250 -6.28 -16.42 -16.93
C THR A 250 -6.50 -17.35 -15.74
N GLU A 251 -5.97 -17.00 -14.56
CA GLU A 251 -6.18 -17.78 -13.34
C GLU A 251 -7.63 -17.74 -12.84
N VAL A 252 -8.32 -16.60 -12.99
CA VAL A 252 -9.76 -16.50 -12.70
C VAL A 252 -10.55 -17.43 -13.61
N SER A 253 -10.33 -17.39 -14.93
CA SER A 253 -11.03 -18.29 -15.85
C SER A 253 -10.74 -19.78 -15.60
N LYS A 254 -9.51 -20.14 -15.20
CA LYS A 254 -9.20 -21.52 -14.79
C LYS A 254 -9.95 -21.94 -13.52
N ARG A 255 -10.06 -21.04 -12.53
CA ARG A 255 -10.81 -21.30 -11.29
C ARG A 255 -12.30 -21.41 -11.55
N GLU A 256 -12.86 -20.53 -12.36
CA GLU A 256 -14.27 -20.59 -12.79
C GLU A 256 -14.57 -21.90 -13.49
N LYS A 257 -13.75 -22.32 -14.45
CA LYS A 257 -13.91 -23.61 -15.12
C LYS A 257 -13.89 -24.78 -14.13
N ARG A 258 -12.93 -24.80 -13.21
CA ARG A 258 -12.84 -25.86 -12.18
C ARG A 258 -14.04 -25.84 -11.23
N ASN A 259 -14.54 -24.66 -10.86
CA ASN A 259 -15.75 -24.55 -10.05
C ASN A 259 -16.97 -25.10 -10.80
N SER A 260 -17.15 -24.78 -12.08
CA SER A 260 -18.26 -25.33 -12.87
C SER A 260 -18.17 -26.86 -13.02
N GLU A 261 -16.96 -27.41 -13.17
CA GLU A 261 -16.74 -28.87 -13.17
C GLU A 261 -17.09 -29.51 -11.81
N LEU A 262 -16.73 -28.84 -10.70
CA LEU A 262 -17.06 -29.28 -9.35
C LEU A 262 -18.56 -29.19 -9.06
N GLU A 263 -19.22 -28.11 -9.48
CA GLU A 263 -20.67 -27.94 -9.36
C GLU A 263 -21.43 -29.02 -10.12
N SER A 264 -21.00 -29.34 -11.36
CA SER A 264 -21.60 -30.41 -12.15
C SER A 264 -21.40 -31.80 -11.51
N THR A 265 -20.24 -32.06 -10.92
CA THR A 265 -20.00 -33.33 -10.21
C THR A 265 -20.79 -33.43 -8.92
N ILE A 266 -20.93 -32.35 -8.16
CA ILE A 266 -21.81 -32.30 -6.99
C ILE A 266 -23.25 -32.59 -7.39
N GLN A 267 -23.77 -31.92 -8.42
CA GLN A 267 -25.13 -32.13 -8.89
C GLN A 267 -25.39 -33.59 -9.31
N ASN A 268 -24.46 -34.20 -10.05
CA ASN A 268 -24.55 -35.61 -10.43
C ASN A 268 -24.52 -36.56 -9.22
N LEU A 269 -23.72 -36.24 -8.20
CA LEU A 269 -23.66 -37.04 -6.97
C LEU A 269 -24.93 -36.90 -6.14
N GLU A 270 -25.48 -35.69 -6.04
CA GLU A 270 -26.77 -35.43 -5.41
C GLU A 270 -27.89 -36.23 -6.09
N GLU A 271 -27.94 -36.22 -7.43
CA GLU A 271 -28.91 -37.01 -8.21
C GLU A 271 -28.75 -38.52 -7.98
N GLN A 272 -27.51 -39.03 -7.92
CA GLN A 272 -27.25 -40.43 -7.58
C GLN A 272 -27.72 -40.78 -6.16
N VAL A 273 -27.48 -39.89 -5.19
CA VAL A 273 -27.94 -40.08 -3.80
C VAL A 273 -29.47 -40.10 -3.75
N THR A 274 -30.15 -39.18 -4.44
CA THR A 274 -31.61 -39.18 -4.50
C THR A 274 -32.16 -40.46 -5.13
N ASN A 275 -31.55 -40.93 -6.22
CA ASN A 275 -31.96 -42.18 -6.88
C ASN A 275 -31.74 -43.40 -5.99
N LYS A 276 -30.60 -43.48 -5.29
CA LYS A 276 -30.32 -44.56 -4.34
C LYS A 276 -31.25 -44.54 -3.14
N ASN A 277 -31.63 -43.36 -2.65
CA ASN A 277 -32.61 -43.23 -1.58
C ASN A 277 -34.01 -43.69 -2.01
N LEU A 278 -34.41 -43.39 -3.25
CA LEU A 278 -35.64 -43.93 -3.84
C LEU A 278 -35.61 -45.46 -3.94
N GLU A 279 -34.54 -46.04 -4.49
CA GLU A 279 -34.37 -47.51 -4.55
C GLU A 279 -34.42 -48.16 -3.15
N LEU A 280 -33.81 -47.52 -2.15
CA LEU A 280 -33.86 -48.00 -0.76
C LEU A 280 -35.27 -47.92 -0.16
N ALA A 281 -36.00 -46.84 -0.43
CA ALA A 281 -37.38 -46.68 0.02
C ALA A 281 -38.30 -47.76 -0.59
N GLU A 282 -38.16 -48.02 -1.90
CA GLU A 282 -38.90 -49.09 -2.58
C GLU A 282 -38.58 -50.47 -2.02
N LYS A 283 -37.30 -50.80 -1.81
CA LYS A 283 -36.90 -52.08 -1.19
C LYS A 283 -37.42 -52.21 0.23
N ASN A 284 -37.40 -51.14 1.02
CA ASN A 284 -37.95 -51.16 2.38
C ASN A 284 -39.46 -51.40 2.37
N ALA A 285 -40.20 -50.78 1.44
CA ALA A 285 -41.63 -51.05 1.28
C ALA A 285 -41.89 -52.54 0.94
N MET A 286 -41.16 -53.10 -0.03
CA MET A 286 -41.28 -54.53 -0.37
C MET A 286 -40.92 -55.46 0.80
N LEU A 287 -39.93 -55.09 1.62
CA LEU A 287 -39.58 -55.87 2.81
C LEU A 287 -40.66 -55.79 3.89
N MET A 288 -41.32 -54.64 4.04
CA MET A 288 -42.45 -54.48 4.97
C MET A 288 -43.62 -55.36 4.55
N ASP A 289 -43.99 -55.36 3.26
CA ASP A 289 -45.05 -56.23 2.73
C ASP A 289 -44.73 -57.72 2.98
N LYS A 290 -43.50 -58.16 2.65
CA LYS A 290 -43.06 -59.55 2.92
C LYS A 290 -43.03 -59.89 4.41
N ASN A 291 -42.78 -58.91 5.28
CA ASN A 291 -42.78 -59.12 6.71
C ASN A 291 -44.22 -59.28 7.23
N GLU A 292 -45.17 -58.53 6.66
CA GLU A 292 -46.60 -58.69 6.93
C GLU A 292 -47.10 -60.06 6.47
N ASP A 293 -46.73 -60.51 5.27
CA ASP A 293 -47.02 -61.88 4.79
C ASP A 293 -46.44 -62.95 5.72
N ASN A 294 -45.19 -62.77 6.17
CA ASN A 294 -44.56 -63.69 7.13
C ASN A 294 -45.28 -63.70 8.49
N GLN A 295 -45.79 -62.56 8.94
CA GLN A 295 -46.59 -62.50 10.16
C GLN A 295 -47.91 -63.26 9.98
N GLN A 296 -48.59 -63.11 8.84
CA GLN A 296 -49.80 -63.87 8.53
C GLN A 296 -49.53 -65.37 8.49
N LEU A 297 -48.47 -65.81 7.79
CA LEU A 297 -48.06 -67.21 7.75
C LEU A 297 -47.72 -67.76 9.15
N LYS A 298 -47.06 -66.97 10.02
CA LYS A 298 -46.81 -67.37 11.41
C LYS A 298 -48.10 -67.58 12.20
N VAL A 299 -49.10 -66.71 12.02
CA VAL A 299 -50.41 -66.87 12.66
C VAL A 299 -51.09 -68.15 12.15
N GLU A 300 -51.06 -68.40 10.85
CA GLU A 300 -51.63 -69.61 10.26
C GLU A 300 -50.92 -70.90 10.72
N ILE A 301 -49.59 -70.90 10.79
CA ILE A 301 -48.81 -72.02 11.35
C ILE A 301 -49.20 -72.27 12.81
N ASN A 302 -49.36 -71.22 13.61
CA ASN A 302 -49.79 -71.38 15.01
C ASN A 302 -51.22 -71.95 15.10
N LEU A 303 -52.12 -71.53 14.21
CA LEU A 303 -53.48 -72.06 14.12
C LEU A 303 -53.50 -73.54 13.71
N LEU A 304 -52.69 -73.91 12.72
CA LEU A 304 -52.52 -75.30 12.28
C LEU A 304 -51.90 -76.15 13.38
N SER A 305 -50.89 -75.64 14.08
CA SER A 305 -50.26 -76.30 15.23
C SER A 305 -51.28 -76.60 16.34
N THR A 306 -52.08 -75.61 16.72
CA THR A 306 -53.16 -75.81 17.72
C THR A 306 -54.22 -76.79 17.23
N THR A 307 -54.59 -76.73 15.95
CA THR A 307 -55.57 -77.66 15.37
C THR A 307 -55.02 -79.09 15.35
N ASN A 308 -53.75 -79.25 15.01
CA ASN A 308 -53.07 -80.55 14.97
C ASN A 308 -52.93 -81.14 16.38
N GLN A 309 -52.61 -80.32 17.38
CA GLN A 309 -52.61 -80.73 18.79
C GLN A 309 -53.98 -81.24 19.23
N ARG A 310 -55.06 -80.52 18.88
CA ARG A 310 -56.44 -80.96 19.16
C ARG A 310 -56.78 -82.28 18.46
N LEU A 311 -56.34 -82.46 17.21
CA LEU A 311 -56.54 -83.72 16.48
C LEU A 311 -55.76 -84.88 17.11
N GLN A 312 -54.54 -84.65 17.59
CA GLN A 312 -53.78 -85.66 18.34
C GLN A 312 -54.47 -86.07 19.64
N GLU A 313 -55.01 -85.11 20.40
CA GLU A 313 -55.79 -85.39 21.61
C GLU A 313 -57.05 -86.22 21.29
N SER A 314 -57.78 -85.85 20.25
CA SER A 314 -58.95 -86.60 19.75
C SER A 314 -58.58 -88.01 19.29
N LEU A 315 -57.43 -88.18 18.63
CA LEU A 315 -56.93 -89.49 18.22
C LEU A 315 -56.59 -90.35 19.44
N MET A 316 -55.89 -89.79 20.44
CA MET A 316 -55.58 -90.50 21.69
C MET A 316 -56.84 -90.93 22.44
N GLU A 317 -57.87 -90.08 22.48
CA GLU A 317 -59.16 -90.42 23.09
C GLU A 317 -59.87 -91.55 22.32
N SER A 318 -59.87 -91.49 20.98
CA SER A 318 -60.40 -92.54 20.13
C SER A 318 -59.65 -93.86 20.33
N ASP A 319 -58.32 -93.85 20.36
CA ASP A 319 -57.49 -95.04 20.60
C ASP A 319 -57.75 -95.64 21.98
N PHE A 320 -57.90 -94.81 23.01
CA PHE A 320 -58.28 -95.25 24.35
C PHE A 320 -59.66 -95.92 24.37
N ASN A 321 -60.64 -95.33 23.69
CA ASN A 321 -61.98 -95.88 23.55
C ASN A 321 -61.96 -97.20 22.75
N LEU A 322 -61.14 -97.29 21.70
CA LEU A 322 -60.95 -98.50 20.91
C LEU A 322 -60.32 -99.61 21.76
N GLN A 323 -59.29 -99.30 22.55
CA GLN A 323 -58.69 -100.26 23.50
C GLN A 323 -59.71 -100.75 24.54
N ARG A 324 -60.57 -99.86 25.05
CA ARG A 324 -61.66 -100.26 25.95
C ARG A 324 -62.64 -101.20 25.26
N ALA A 325 -63.04 -100.91 24.02
CA ALA A 325 -63.91 -101.78 23.23
C ALA A 325 -63.25 -103.15 22.95
N TYR A 326 -61.96 -103.16 22.58
CA TYR A 326 -61.18 -104.38 22.42
C TYR A 326 -61.18 -105.23 23.69
N LYS A 327 -60.96 -104.64 24.87
CA LYS A 327 -61.03 -105.37 26.16
C LYS A 327 -62.39 -106.00 26.44
N VAL A 328 -63.47 -105.31 26.08
CA VAL A 328 -64.84 -105.83 26.20
C VAL A 328 -65.05 -106.99 25.23
N ILE A 329 -64.61 -106.85 23.98
CA ILE A 329 -64.70 -107.92 22.97
C ILE A 329 -63.90 -109.14 23.38
N THR A 330 -62.66 -108.98 23.88
CA THR A 330 -61.86 -110.12 24.35
C THR A 330 -62.51 -110.83 25.54
N LYS A 331 -63.15 -110.10 26.45
CA LYS A 331 -63.89 -110.71 27.55
C LYS A 331 -65.11 -111.48 27.05
N ASN A 332 -65.86 -110.91 26.11
CA ASN A 332 -66.99 -111.61 25.49
C ASN A 332 -66.53 -112.86 24.70
N ASP A 333 -65.36 -112.82 24.06
CA ASP A 333 -64.75 -113.95 23.37
C ASP A 333 -64.35 -115.07 24.37
N GLU A 334 -63.81 -114.70 25.54
CA GLU A 334 -63.55 -115.63 26.65
C GLU A 334 -64.85 -116.25 27.18
N ASP A 335 -65.88 -115.45 27.43
CA ASP A 335 -67.21 -115.92 27.87
C ASP A 335 -67.85 -116.85 26.80
N SER A 336 -67.70 -116.51 25.52
CA SER A 336 -68.17 -117.34 24.40
C SER A 336 -67.43 -118.68 24.33
N LYS A 337 -66.13 -118.71 24.65
CA LYS A 337 -65.34 -119.96 24.75
C LYS A 337 -65.78 -120.85 25.90
N VAL A 338 -66.17 -120.26 27.05
CA VAL A 338 -66.74 -121.02 28.18
C VAL A 338 -68.07 -121.66 27.76
N LEU A 339 -68.95 -120.91 27.11
CA LEU A 339 -70.22 -121.42 26.57
C LEU A 339 -70.01 -122.48 25.47
N GLU A 340 -69.01 -122.33 24.61
CA GLU A 340 -68.62 -123.38 23.65
C GLU A 340 -68.11 -124.65 24.35
N GLY A 341 -67.41 -124.52 25.49
CA GLY A 341 -67.01 -125.62 26.34
C GLY A 341 -68.19 -126.40 26.93
N GLU A 342 -69.17 -125.69 27.48
CA GLU A 342 -70.43 -126.27 27.99
C GLU A 342 -71.23 -126.95 26.87
N LEU A 343 -71.21 -126.38 25.65
CA LEU A 343 -71.89 -126.95 24.47
C LEU A 343 -71.17 -128.21 23.94
N LYS A 344 -69.84 -128.32 24.16
CA LYS A 344 -69.04 -129.50 23.85
C LYS A 344 -69.31 -130.64 24.83
N GLU A 345 -69.46 -130.35 26.12
CA GLU A 345 -69.89 -131.32 27.15
C GLU A 345 -71.33 -131.81 26.90
N ALA A 346 -72.23 -130.95 26.42
CA ALA A 346 -73.58 -131.37 25.98
C ALA A 346 -73.58 -132.25 24.72
N ARG A 347 -72.60 -132.07 23.82
CA ARG A 347 -72.43 -132.90 22.60
C ARG A 347 -71.80 -134.26 22.91
N GLU A 348 -70.96 -134.40 23.94
CA GLU A 348 -70.40 -135.69 24.36
C GLU A 348 -71.43 -136.60 25.07
N LEU A 349 -72.48 -136.05 25.68
CA LEU A 349 -73.59 -136.85 26.25
C LEU A 349 -74.53 -137.46 25.19
N ILE A 350 -74.58 -136.92 23.98
CA ILE A 350 -75.53 -137.32 22.91
C ILE A 350 -74.96 -138.43 22.00
N VAL A 351 -73.64 -138.67 22.01
CA VAL A 351 -72.97 -139.63 21.10
C VAL A 351 -73.01 -141.09 21.62
N ASN A 352 -73.46 -141.35 22.84
CA ASN A 352 -73.47 -142.71 23.44
C ASN A 352 -74.74 -143.56 23.17
N LEU A 353 -75.70 -143.11 22.35
CA LEU A 353 -76.90 -143.89 22.01
C LEU A 353 -77.34 -143.65 20.57
N GLN A 354 -76.77 -144.38 19.59
CA GLN A 354 -77.50 -145.04 18.50
C GLN A 354 -76.56 -145.71 17.48
N LYS A 355 -76.53 -147.06 17.55
CA LYS A 355 -76.07 -147.97 16.49
C LYS A 355 -77.23 -148.23 15.53
N ARG A 356 -77.00 -148.20 14.21
CA ARG A 356 -77.27 -149.37 13.34
C ARG A 356 -76.74 -149.22 11.90
N PRO A 357 -76.38 -150.36 11.25
CA PRO A 357 -75.88 -150.50 9.87
C PRO A 357 -76.96 -151.09 8.92
N ASP A 358 -76.64 -151.19 7.61
CA ASP A 358 -76.94 -152.30 6.66
C ASP A 358 -76.62 -151.81 5.21
N VAL A 359 -75.76 -152.43 4.38
CA VAL A 359 -75.69 -153.79 3.77
C VAL A 359 -76.51 -153.85 2.46
N VAL A 360 -75.86 -153.72 1.27
CA VAL A 360 -75.52 -154.74 0.24
C VAL A 360 -76.59 -154.92 -0.86
N ASP A 361 -76.21 -154.83 -2.15
CA ASP A 361 -76.13 -155.93 -3.17
C ASP A 361 -76.11 -155.37 -4.62
N HIS A 362 -74.99 -155.48 -5.35
CA HIS A 362 -74.70 -156.38 -6.49
C HIS A 362 -75.71 -156.45 -7.65
N GLY A 363 -75.21 -156.06 -8.83
CA GLY A 363 -75.58 -156.70 -10.10
C GLY A 363 -75.81 -155.75 -11.27
N ILE A 364 -74.78 -155.52 -12.09
CA ILE A 364 -74.71 -155.80 -13.54
C ILE A 364 -73.57 -154.97 -14.14
N VAL A 365 -72.49 -155.71 -14.40
CA VAL A 365 -71.29 -155.33 -15.14
C VAL A 365 -71.64 -155.33 -16.62
N GLU A 366 -71.48 -154.18 -17.29
CA GLU A 366 -71.11 -154.08 -18.73
C GLU A 366 -71.03 -152.63 -19.29
N LYS A 367 -71.09 -151.58 -18.46
CA LYS A 367 -70.92 -150.18 -18.90
C LYS A 367 -69.77 -149.40 -18.24
N ASP A 368 -68.99 -150.02 -17.34
CA ASP A 368 -67.95 -149.35 -16.54
C ASP A 368 -66.56 -149.22 -17.20
N LEU A 369 -66.35 -149.83 -18.37
CA LEU A 369 -65.10 -149.66 -19.13
C LEU A 369 -64.99 -148.29 -19.83
N ILE A 370 -66.10 -147.56 -20.01
CA ILE A 370 -66.11 -146.22 -20.61
C ILE A 370 -65.95 -145.12 -19.55
N ILE A 371 -66.36 -145.36 -18.30
CA ILE A 371 -66.27 -144.38 -17.21
C ILE A 371 -64.85 -144.26 -16.63
N VAL A 372 -64.06 -145.34 -16.65
CA VAL A 372 -62.66 -145.30 -16.21
C VAL A 372 -61.77 -144.50 -17.17
N ASP A 373 -62.02 -144.59 -18.48
CA ASP A 373 -61.23 -143.87 -19.49
C ASP A 373 -61.58 -142.36 -19.53
N LEU A 374 -62.86 -142.00 -19.29
CA LEU A 374 -63.27 -140.60 -19.14
C LEU A 374 -62.79 -139.96 -17.81
N LYS A 375 -62.75 -140.71 -16.69
CA LYS A 375 -62.15 -140.21 -15.43
C LYS A 375 -60.63 -140.02 -15.53
N ARG A 376 -59.94 -140.80 -16.38
CA ARG A 376 -58.51 -140.62 -16.66
C ARG A 376 -58.24 -139.40 -17.54
N GLN A 377 -59.09 -139.10 -18.52
CA GLN A 377 -58.99 -137.89 -19.33
C GLN A 377 -59.25 -136.60 -18.52
N VAL A 378 -60.22 -136.60 -17.60
CA VAL A 378 -60.48 -135.44 -16.72
C VAL A 378 -59.31 -135.18 -15.78
N LYS A 379 -58.69 -136.22 -15.20
CA LYS A 379 -57.51 -136.07 -14.33
C LYS A 379 -56.28 -135.53 -15.07
N ASN A 380 -56.06 -135.95 -16.32
CA ASN A 380 -54.98 -135.40 -17.15
C ASN A 380 -55.25 -133.95 -17.57
N LEU A 381 -56.50 -133.59 -17.88
CA LEU A 381 -56.87 -132.20 -18.22
C LEU A 381 -56.75 -131.26 -17.00
N GLU A 382 -57.01 -131.75 -15.79
CA GLU A 382 -56.91 -130.97 -14.56
C GLU A 382 -55.45 -130.75 -14.13
N GLN A 383 -54.58 -131.74 -14.35
CA GLN A 383 -53.13 -131.57 -14.20
C GLN A 383 -52.56 -130.59 -15.25
N HIS A 384 -53.04 -130.64 -16.49
CA HIS A 384 -52.63 -129.70 -17.54
C HIS A 384 -53.12 -128.26 -17.27
N LYS A 385 -54.34 -128.11 -16.72
CA LYS A 385 -54.89 -126.81 -16.30
C LYS A 385 -54.07 -126.17 -15.16
N ASN A 386 -53.67 -126.96 -14.16
CA ASN A 386 -52.86 -126.46 -13.05
C ASN A 386 -51.44 -126.07 -13.50
N LEU A 387 -50.85 -126.81 -14.44
CA LEU A 387 -49.56 -126.46 -15.04
C LEU A 387 -49.64 -125.16 -15.85
N LEU A 388 -50.68 -125.00 -16.69
CA LEU A 388 -50.93 -123.77 -17.44
C LEU A 388 -51.21 -122.58 -16.52
N THR A 389 -51.99 -122.76 -15.45
CA THR A 389 -52.29 -121.67 -14.50
C THR A 389 -51.01 -121.22 -13.79
N THR A 390 -50.10 -122.14 -13.48
CA THR A 390 -48.79 -121.82 -12.90
C THR A 390 -47.87 -121.13 -13.90
N GLN A 391 -47.86 -121.56 -15.17
CA GLN A 391 -47.12 -120.88 -16.25
C GLN A 391 -47.66 -119.47 -16.54
N VAL A 392 -48.98 -119.28 -16.54
CA VAL A 392 -49.62 -117.97 -16.73
C VAL A 392 -49.31 -117.04 -15.56
N ASN A 393 -49.36 -117.52 -14.32
CA ASN A 393 -49.01 -116.69 -13.16
C ASN A 393 -47.51 -116.34 -13.13
N ASN A 394 -46.63 -117.24 -13.56
CA ASN A 394 -45.21 -116.93 -13.66
C ASN A 394 -44.91 -115.93 -14.77
N THR A 395 -45.53 -116.07 -15.95
CA THR A 395 -45.38 -115.09 -17.06
C THR A 395 -46.00 -113.73 -16.72
N LEU A 396 -47.09 -113.67 -15.95
CA LEU A 396 -47.65 -112.41 -15.44
C LEU A 396 -46.73 -111.73 -14.41
N LYS A 397 -46.09 -112.51 -13.54
CA LYS A 397 -45.08 -111.98 -12.60
C LYS A 397 -43.83 -111.47 -13.32
N GLU A 398 -43.34 -112.22 -14.31
CA GLU A 398 -42.23 -111.77 -15.16
C GLU A 398 -42.59 -110.47 -15.90
N ARG A 399 -43.81 -110.36 -16.43
CA ARG A 399 -44.29 -109.13 -17.08
C ARG A 399 -44.37 -107.93 -16.12
N ALA A 400 -44.83 -108.13 -14.89
CA ALA A 400 -44.86 -107.06 -13.88
C ALA A 400 -43.44 -106.59 -13.52
N VAL A 401 -42.47 -107.50 -13.42
CA VAL A 401 -41.06 -107.16 -13.20
C VAL A 401 -40.49 -106.39 -14.41
N TYR A 402 -40.82 -106.77 -15.64
CA TYR A 402 -40.43 -106.03 -16.83
C TYR A 402 -41.07 -104.63 -16.90
N GLU A 403 -42.33 -104.47 -16.49
CA GLU A 403 -42.99 -103.16 -16.44
C GLU A 403 -42.38 -102.23 -15.37
N ASP A 404 -42.03 -102.75 -14.20
CA ASP A 404 -41.31 -101.97 -13.18
C ASP A 404 -39.88 -101.63 -13.61
N LEU A 405 -39.19 -102.55 -14.28
CA LEU A 405 -37.87 -102.30 -14.85
C LEU A 405 -37.93 -101.25 -15.99
N GLN A 406 -38.98 -101.28 -16.81
CA GLN A 406 -39.22 -100.28 -17.86
C GLN A 406 -39.47 -98.89 -17.25
N ARG A 407 -40.28 -98.80 -16.18
CA ARG A 407 -40.48 -97.51 -15.47
C ARG A 407 -39.20 -96.96 -14.86
N GLN A 408 -38.37 -97.82 -14.29
CA GLN A 408 -37.05 -97.40 -13.76
C GLN A 408 -36.12 -96.93 -14.88
N TYR A 409 -36.15 -97.59 -16.04
CA TYR A 409 -35.40 -97.16 -17.22
C TYR A 409 -35.86 -95.80 -17.73
N ASP A 410 -37.17 -95.59 -17.88
CA ASP A 410 -37.73 -94.31 -18.35
C ASP A 410 -37.39 -93.16 -17.39
N ALA A 411 -37.49 -93.38 -16.07
CA ALA A 411 -37.09 -92.41 -15.06
C ALA A 411 -35.57 -92.11 -15.09
N ALA A 412 -34.73 -93.11 -15.38
CA ALA A 412 -33.28 -92.91 -15.53
C ALA A 412 -32.96 -92.08 -16.78
N VAL A 413 -33.66 -92.31 -17.89
CA VAL A 413 -33.50 -91.53 -19.13
C VAL A 413 -33.92 -90.07 -18.93
N GLU A 414 -35.01 -89.82 -18.21
CA GLU A 414 -35.46 -88.47 -17.89
C GLU A 414 -34.44 -87.72 -16.99
N ASN A 415 -33.91 -88.40 -15.97
CA ASN A 415 -32.84 -87.85 -15.13
C ASN A 415 -31.56 -87.53 -15.93
N ILE A 416 -31.15 -88.39 -16.85
CA ILE A 416 -30.00 -88.14 -17.75
C ILE A 416 -30.25 -86.89 -18.61
N THR A 417 -31.47 -86.73 -19.11
CA THR A 417 -31.86 -85.58 -19.95
C THR A 417 -31.79 -84.27 -19.17
N ILE A 418 -32.30 -84.25 -17.93
CA ILE A 418 -32.20 -83.10 -17.02
C ILE A 418 -30.74 -82.77 -16.72
N LEU A 419 -29.91 -83.79 -16.43
CA LEU A 419 -28.48 -83.59 -16.18
C LEU A 419 -27.75 -83.00 -17.39
N MET A 420 -28.09 -83.45 -18.61
CA MET A 420 -27.51 -82.91 -19.85
C MET A 420 -27.88 -81.43 -20.06
N GLN A 421 -29.12 -81.04 -19.77
CA GLN A 421 -29.54 -79.63 -19.81
C GLN A 421 -28.75 -78.78 -18.80
N TYR A 422 -28.65 -79.25 -17.55
CA TYR A 422 -27.89 -78.56 -16.51
C TYR A 422 -26.39 -78.41 -16.87
N PHE A 423 -25.80 -79.45 -17.47
CA PHE A 423 -24.40 -79.41 -17.91
C PHE A 423 -24.18 -78.42 -19.06
N SER A 424 -25.13 -78.31 -19.99
CA SER A 424 -25.09 -77.32 -21.07
C SER A 424 -25.17 -75.89 -20.53
N GLU A 425 -26.03 -75.65 -19.54
CA GLU A 425 -26.21 -74.35 -18.92
C GLU A 425 -24.95 -73.92 -18.12
N LEU A 426 -24.33 -74.86 -17.40
CA LEU A 426 -23.02 -74.66 -16.75
C LEU A 426 -21.90 -74.33 -17.75
N GLN A 427 -21.87 -74.99 -18.92
CA GLN A 427 -20.88 -74.67 -19.97
C GLN A 427 -21.06 -73.25 -20.51
N ILE A 428 -22.30 -72.80 -20.69
CA ILE A 428 -22.60 -71.43 -21.14
C ILE A 428 -22.16 -70.41 -20.09
N GLN A 429 -22.42 -70.67 -18.79
CA GLN A 429 -21.98 -69.80 -17.71
C GLN A 429 -20.45 -69.73 -17.58
N LEU A 430 -19.75 -70.86 -17.73
CA LEU A 430 -18.29 -70.91 -17.69
C LEU A 430 -17.67 -70.11 -18.85
N LYS A 431 -18.15 -70.30 -20.09
CA LYS A 431 -17.71 -69.48 -21.23
C LYS A 431 -18.00 -67.99 -21.00
N GLY A 432 -19.20 -67.66 -20.51
CA GLY A 432 -19.57 -66.28 -20.19
C GLY A 432 -18.67 -65.63 -19.13
N ASN A 433 -18.20 -66.41 -18.16
CA ASN A 433 -17.26 -65.94 -17.14
C ASN A 433 -15.82 -65.82 -17.66
N GLU A 434 -15.38 -66.70 -18.56
CA GLU A 434 -14.09 -66.62 -19.26
C GLU A 434 -13.96 -65.32 -20.06
N TYR A 435 -14.99 -64.98 -20.86
CA TYR A 435 -15.02 -63.71 -21.60
C TYR A 435 -15.03 -62.46 -20.69
N LYS A 436 -15.64 -62.54 -19.50
CA LYS A 436 -15.62 -61.43 -18.52
C LYS A 436 -14.26 -61.26 -17.85
N LEU A 437 -13.49 -62.34 -17.70
CA LEU A 437 -12.15 -62.31 -17.12
C LEU A 437 -11.12 -61.75 -18.12
N ASP A 438 -11.24 -62.10 -19.40
CA ASP A 438 -10.36 -61.62 -20.49
C ASP A 438 -10.62 -60.16 -20.90
N SER A 439 -11.84 -59.65 -20.69
CA SER A 439 -12.21 -58.27 -21.01
C SER A 439 -11.94 -57.26 -19.89
N GLN A 440 -11.55 -57.72 -18.69
CA GLN A 440 -11.11 -56.86 -17.60
C GLN A 440 -9.60 -56.60 -17.74
N PRO A 441 -9.13 -55.34 -17.93
CA PRO A 441 -7.70 -55.08 -17.90
C PRO A 441 -7.16 -55.55 -16.55
N PRO A 442 -6.05 -56.32 -16.52
CA PRO A 442 -5.54 -56.91 -15.30
C PRO A 442 -5.36 -55.79 -14.28
N ILE A 443 -5.83 -56.01 -13.05
CA ILE A 443 -5.80 -55.02 -11.95
C ILE A 443 -4.41 -54.36 -11.82
N ALA A 444 -3.36 -55.12 -12.16
CA ALA A 444 -1.99 -54.65 -12.32
C ALA A 444 -1.81 -53.46 -13.28
N GLN A 445 -2.43 -53.44 -14.45
CA GLN A 445 -2.34 -52.31 -15.39
C GLN A 445 -3.03 -51.05 -14.87
N LYS A 446 -4.18 -51.18 -14.18
CA LYS A 446 -4.84 -50.02 -13.54
C LYS A 446 -3.99 -49.45 -12.41
N LEU A 447 -3.39 -50.31 -11.59
CA LEU A 447 -2.45 -49.89 -10.54
C LEU A 447 -1.19 -49.25 -11.13
N GLN A 448 -0.65 -49.79 -12.21
CA GLN A 448 0.53 -49.25 -12.89
C GLN A 448 0.27 -47.87 -13.51
N GLU A 449 -0.90 -47.65 -14.11
CA GLU A 449 -1.28 -46.34 -14.65
C GLU A 449 -1.56 -45.32 -13.53
N GLN A 450 -2.12 -45.75 -12.40
CA GLN A 450 -2.27 -44.90 -11.21
C GLN A 450 -0.91 -44.52 -10.60
N LEU A 451 0.03 -45.46 -10.52
CA LEU A 451 1.39 -45.20 -10.06
C LEU A 451 2.09 -44.20 -10.98
N ARG A 452 1.99 -44.40 -12.30
CA ARG A 452 2.55 -43.47 -13.30
C ARG A 452 1.99 -42.05 -13.17
N LYS A 453 0.68 -41.93 -12.93
CA LYS A 453 0.04 -40.62 -12.67
C LYS A 453 0.56 -39.98 -11.39
N ALA A 454 0.72 -40.76 -10.32
CA ALA A 454 1.27 -40.28 -9.05
C ALA A 454 2.73 -39.81 -9.21
N ASP A 455 3.56 -40.55 -9.96
CA ASP A 455 4.97 -40.18 -10.22
C ASP A 455 5.08 -38.86 -10.99
N ILE A 456 4.25 -38.67 -12.02
CA ILE A 456 4.19 -37.40 -12.77
C ILE A 456 3.77 -36.26 -11.84
N GLN A 457 2.81 -36.50 -10.95
CA GLN A 457 2.32 -35.49 -10.02
C GLN A 457 3.38 -35.12 -8.97
N ILE A 458 4.13 -36.11 -8.47
CA ILE A 458 5.27 -35.89 -7.58
C ILE A 458 6.35 -35.07 -8.29
N ALA A 459 6.70 -35.41 -9.53
CA ALA A 459 7.70 -34.66 -10.30
C ALA A 459 7.29 -33.19 -10.49
N HIS A 460 6.02 -32.94 -10.82
CA HIS A 460 5.50 -31.57 -10.95
C HIS A 460 5.54 -30.79 -9.63
N LEU A 461 5.20 -31.44 -8.50
CA LEU A 461 5.28 -30.81 -7.18
C LEU A 461 6.73 -30.51 -6.77
N GLN A 462 7.67 -31.41 -7.09
CA GLN A 462 9.10 -31.19 -6.84
C GLN A 462 9.63 -30.01 -7.66
N GLU A 463 9.30 -29.92 -8.94
CA GLU A 463 9.70 -28.80 -9.80
C GLU A 463 9.10 -27.48 -9.31
N GLN A 464 7.85 -27.50 -8.83
CA GLN A 464 7.23 -26.32 -8.25
C GLN A 464 7.91 -25.90 -6.93
N ALA A 465 8.25 -26.85 -6.06
CA ALA A 465 8.98 -26.57 -4.82
C ALA A 465 10.38 -25.97 -5.10
N GLU A 466 11.07 -26.46 -6.13
CA GLU A 466 12.38 -25.94 -6.54
C GLU A 466 12.25 -24.50 -7.05
N ARG A 467 11.24 -24.20 -7.88
CA ARG A 467 10.93 -22.84 -8.34
C ARG A 467 10.62 -21.90 -7.17
N ASP A 468 9.79 -22.33 -6.24
CA ASP A 468 9.44 -21.54 -5.05
C ASP A 468 10.68 -21.26 -4.18
N ARG A 469 11.57 -22.25 -4.03
CA ARG A 469 12.84 -22.10 -3.31
C ARG A 469 13.77 -21.08 -3.96
N GLN A 470 13.88 -21.07 -5.29
CA GLN A 470 14.68 -20.08 -6.02
C GLN A 470 14.11 -18.67 -5.86
N VAL A 471 12.79 -18.51 -5.96
CA VAL A 471 12.12 -17.21 -5.74
C VAL A 471 12.36 -16.72 -4.32
N LEU A 472 12.28 -17.59 -3.32
CA LEU A 472 12.57 -17.24 -1.93
C LEU A 472 14.03 -16.84 -1.74
N ALA A 473 14.99 -17.52 -2.37
CA ALA A 473 16.40 -17.16 -2.32
C ALA A 473 16.66 -15.74 -2.86
N VAL A 474 16.13 -15.43 -4.06
CA VAL A 474 16.25 -14.10 -4.66
C VAL A 474 15.60 -13.02 -3.78
N ARG A 475 14.44 -13.31 -3.20
CA ARG A 475 13.77 -12.38 -2.26
C ARG A 475 14.61 -12.15 -0.99
N CYS A 476 15.22 -13.19 -0.43
CA CYS A 476 16.10 -13.07 0.72
C CYS A 476 17.33 -12.20 0.41
N GLU A 477 17.96 -12.39 -0.75
CA GLU A 477 19.09 -11.55 -1.19
C GLU A 477 18.69 -10.08 -1.35
N MET A 478 17.52 -9.83 -1.96
CA MET A 478 16.98 -8.47 -2.09
C MET A 478 16.71 -7.82 -0.74
N ILE A 479 16.10 -8.56 0.20
CA ILE A 479 15.85 -8.06 1.56
C ILE A 479 17.17 -7.72 2.26
N ASN A 480 18.18 -8.59 2.15
CA ASN A 480 19.50 -8.33 2.74
C ASN A 480 20.17 -7.10 2.14
N ALA A 481 20.10 -6.93 0.82
CA ALA A 481 20.63 -5.74 0.13
C ALA A 481 19.91 -4.45 0.58
N MET A 482 18.58 -4.50 0.74
CA MET A 482 17.80 -3.37 1.25
C MET A 482 18.16 -3.03 2.70
N GLN A 483 18.30 -4.03 3.57
CA GLN A 483 18.69 -3.83 4.97
C GLN A 483 20.09 -3.23 5.08
N GLN A 484 21.03 -3.68 4.24
CA GLN A 484 22.38 -3.11 4.18
C GLN A 484 22.33 -1.64 3.73
N HIS A 485 21.55 -1.33 2.69
CA HIS A 485 21.38 0.03 2.20
C HIS A 485 20.73 0.95 3.25
N GLU A 486 19.74 0.46 4.01
CA GLU A 486 19.19 1.21 5.14
C GLU A 486 20.22 1.48 6.22
N HIS A 487 21.07 0.49 6.54
CA HIS A 487 22.13 0.65 7.53
C HIS A 487 23.16 1.70 7.07
N ASP A 488 23.61 1.62 5.82
CA ASP A 488 24.55 2.58 5.24
C ASP A 488 23.98 4.01 5.22
N ASN A 489 22.67 4.16 4.96
CA ASN A 489 22.00 5.46 5.00
C ASN A 489 21.89 6.02 6.42
N ARG A 490 21.66 5.17 7.43
CA ARG A 490 21.71 5.60 8.84
C ARG A 490 23.10 6.10 9.21
N ASN A 491 24.14 5.37 8.82
CA ASN A 491 25.52 5.78 9.08
C ASN A 491 25.86 7.13 8.43
N LYS A 492 25.46 7.34 7.17
CA LYS A 492 25.61 8.65 6.49
C LYS A 492 24.86 9.77 7.21
N LEU A 493 23.67 9.49 7.72
CA LEU A 493 22.87 10.46 8.45
C LEU A 493 23.55 10.85 9.77
N ASP A 494 24.09 9.88 10.51
CA ASP A 494 24.83 10.12 11.75
C ASP A 494 26.10 10.95 11.49
N GLU A 495 26.81 10.68 10.39
CA GLU A 495 27.96 11.49 9.97
C GLU A 495 27.55 12.93 9.64
N LEU A 496 26.45 13.14 8.93
CA LEU A 496 25.92 14.48 8.65
C LEU A 496 25.54 15.22 9.94
N TYR A 497 24.93 14.54 10.91
CA TYR A 497 24.63 15.14 12.22
C TYR A 497 25.90 15.55 12.96
N TYR A 498 26.93 14.70 12.94
CA TYR A 498 28.22 15.03 13.53
C TYR A 498 28.84 16.28 12.85
N GLN A 499 28.90 16.32 11.51
CA GLN A 499 29.40 17.48 10.77
C GLN A 499 28.59 18.77 11.04
N ILE A 500 27.26 18.67 11.18
CA ILE A 500 26.41 19.82 11.56
C ILE A 500 26.78 20.31 12.97
N SER A 501 27.04 19.40 13.91
CA SER A 501 27.43 19.77 15.28
C SER A 501 28.78 20.53 15.31
N GLU A 502 29.75 20.10 14.50
CA GLU A 502 31.04 20.79 14.35
C GLU A 502 30.85 22.17 13.72
N LYS A 503 30.08 22.27 12.63
CA LYS A 503 29.77 23.55 11.97
C LYS A 503 29.07 24.53 12.91
N ASN A 504 28.14 24.05 13.75
CA ASN A 504 27.47 24.89 14.75
C ASN A 504 28.44 25.41 15.81
N THR A 505 29.42 24.60 16.21
CA THR A 505 30.50 25.01 17.11
C THR A 505 31.35 26.10 16.46
N LEU A 506 31.74 25.93 15.20
CA LEU A 506 32.50 26.92 14.44
C LEU A 506 31.72 28.24 14.26
N ILE A 507 30.42 28.17 13.94
CA ILE A 507 29.55 29.35 13.83
C ILE A 507 29.51 30.10 15.18
N SER A 508 29.42 29.38 16.29
CA SER A 508 29.42 29.99 17.62
C SER A 508 30.74 30.71 17.92
N GLN A 509 31.87 30.11 17.53
CA GLN A 509 33.19 30.75 17.65
C GLN A 509 33.29 32.02 16.78
N ILE A 510 32.85 31.96 15.53
CA ILE A 510 32.84 33.13 14.63
C ILE A 510 31.97 34.25 15.20
N ASN A 511 30.78 33.92 15.72
CA ASN A 511 29.90 34.92 16.32
C ASN A 511 30.54 35.61 17.53
N ASN A 512 31.24 34.86 18.40
CA ASN A 512 31.97 35.44 19.51
C ASN A 512 33.09 36.38 19.04
N HIS A 513 33.85 35.99 18.01
CA HIS A 513 34.90 36.84 17.44
C HIS A 513 34.33 38.12 16.80
N LEU A 514 33.21 38.02 16.09
CA LEU A 514 32.51 39.17 15.53
C LEU A 514 31.99 40.11 16.62
N PHE A 515 31.47 39.57 17.72
CA PHE A 515 31.04 40.36 18.88
C PHE A 515 32.20 41.15 19.48
N LEU A 516 33.33 40.49 19.75
CA LEU A 516 34.54 41.14 20.27
C LEU A 516 35.06 42.22 19.32
N LYS A 517 35.12 41.96 18.02
CA LYS A 517 35.54 42.96 17.03
C LYS A 517 34.59 44.14 16.95
N ASN A 518 33.29 43.92 17.08
CA ASN A 518 32.31 45.01 17.10
C ASN A 518 32.46 45.88 18.35
N GLU A 519 32.75 45.29 19.51
CA GLU A 519 33.06 46.02 20.73
C GLU A 519 34.33 46.87 20.58
N GLU A 520 35.40 46.31 20.00
CA GLU A 520 36.62 47.06 19.66
C GLU A 520 36.31 48.26 18.75
N PHE A 521 35.50 48.07 17.69
CA PHE A 521 35.12 49.17 16.79
C PHE A 521 34.31 50.27 17.50
N LEU A 522 33.38 49.91 18.39
CA LEU A 522 32.62 50.88 19.16
C LEU A 522 33.52 51.69 20.09
N ASN A 523 34.49 51.04 20.73
CA ASN A 523 35.47 51.71 21.59
C ASN A 523 36.37 52.68 20.79
N LEU A 524 36.84 52.25 19.62
CA LEU A 524 37.63 53.11 18.71
C LEU A 524 36.81 54.30 18.21
N PHE A 525 35.55 54.09 17.83
CA PHE A 525 34.66 55.15 17.38
C PHE A 525 34.38 56.16 18.50
N GLY A 526 34.13 55.69 19.72
CA GLY A 526 33.98 56.55 20.90
C GLY A 526 35.22 57.40 21.15
N THR A 527 36.41 56.79 21.08
CA THR A 527 37.70 57.48 21.23
C THR A 527 37.90 58.54 20.14
N LEU A 528 37.64 58.19 18.88
CA LEU A 528 37.76 59.10 17.75
C LEU A 528 36.80 60.29 17.85
N SER A 529 35.55 60.03 18.26
CA SER A 529 34.55 61.08 18.47
C SER A 529 34.98 62.06 19.57
N SER A 530 35.49 61.54 20.70
CA SER A 530 36.05 62.36 21.78
C SER A 530 37.21 63.24 21.27
N LYS A 531 38.15 62.65 20.52
CA LYS A 531 39.29 63.38 19.95
C LYS A 531 38.87 64.43 18.93
N GLN A 532 37.89 64.14 18.08
CA GLN A 532 37.34 65.11 17.14
C GLN A 532 36.70 66.29 17.88
N MET A 533 36.01 66.05 19.01
CA MET A 533 35.44 67.12 19.82
C MET A 533 36.52 67.98 20.48
N GLU A 534 37.60 67.37 21.00
CA GLU A 534 38.77 68.09 21.52
C GLU A 534 39.41 68.99 20.47
N VAL A 535 39.62 68.48 19.25
CA VAL A 535 40.18 69.25 18.13
C VAL A 535 39.30 70.45 17.79
N ARG A 536 37.98 70.27 17.64
CA ARG A 536 37.06 71.39 17.37
C ARG A 536 37.09 72.46 18.47
N ARG A 537 37.21 72.06 19.74
CA ARG A 537 37.36 73.00 20.85
C ARG A 537 38.69 73.76 20.75
N ALA A 538 39.78 73.07 20.45
CA ALA A 538 41.10 73.68 20.27
C ALA A 538 41.12 74.66 19.08
N GLU A 539 40.55 74.28 17.93
CA GLU A 539 40.39 75.15 16.75
C GLU A 539 39.62 76.42 17.10
N HIS A 540 38.52 76.31 17.86
CA HIS A 540 37.78 77.48 18.31
C HIS A 540 38.61 78.39 19.21
N ILE A 541 39.37 77.82 20.16
CA ILE A 541 40.24 78.60 21.05
C ILE A 541 41.34 79.31 20.25
N ILE A 542 41.96 78.63 19.28
CA ILE A 542 42.97 79.22 18.39
C ILE A 542 42.38 80.44 17.67
N LYS A 543 41.18 80.31 17.09
CA LYS A 543 40.52 81.41 16.41
C LYS A 543 40.29 82.63 17.31
N LEU A 544 39.86 82.41 18.56
CA LEU A 544 39.69 83.49 19.54
C LEU A 544 41.03 84.18 19.89
N LEU A 545 42.11 83.39 19.99
CA LEU A 545 43.45 83.92 20.24
C LEU A 545 43.98 84.72 19.04
N GLU A 546 43.73 84.27 17.81
CA GLU A 546 44.07 84.99 16.59
C GLU A 546 43.34 86.34 16.51
N GLU A 547 42.02 86.35 16.73
CA GLU A 547 41.20 87.57 16.77
C GLU A 547 41.70 88.57 17.83
N ASN A 548 42.03 88.07 19.03
CA ASN A 548 42.57 88.90 20.10
C ASN A 548 43.97 89.46 19.78
N ASN A 549 44.83 88.67 19.14
CA ASN A 549 46.15 89.10 18.71
C ASN A 549 46.07 90.19 17.64
N VAL A 550 45.18 90.02 16.63
CA VAL A 550 44.92 91.04 15.61
C VAL A 550 44.43 92.35 16.25
N ARG A 551 43.47 92.27 17.17
CA ARG A 551 42.96 93.44 17.91
C ARG A 551 44.08 94.14 18.70
N THR A 552 44.92 93.38 19.39
CA THR A 552 46.03 93.91 20.19
C THR A 552 47.09 94.57 19.31
N SER A 553 47.43 93.96 18.17
CA SER A 553 48.35 94.52 17.18
C SER A 553 47.83 95.86 16.63
N LEU A 554 46.54 95.93 16.28
CA LEU A 554 45.91 97.17 15.79
C LEU A 554 45.93 98.28 16.85
N LEU A 555 45.65 97.96 18.11
CA LEU A 555 45.74 98.91 19.22
C LEU A 555 47.17 99.43 19.41
N ARG A 556 48.17 98.56 19.27
CA ARG A 556 49.58 98.94 19.34
C ARG A 556 49.96 99.90 18.21
N ILE A 557 49.57 99.61 16.97
CA ILE A 557 49.83 100.50 15.81
C ILE A 557 49.21 101.88 16.06
N LYS A 558 47.93 101.94 16.47
CA LYS A 558 47.26 103.23 16.78
C LYS A 558 47.98 104.01 17.89
N GLN A 559 48.52 103.31 18.89
CA GLN A 559 49.29 103.95 19.95
C GLN A 559 50.64 104.48 19.44
N GLU A 560 51.32 103.72 18.56
CA GLU A 560 52.56 104.15 17.91
C GLU A 560 52.32 105.39 17.01
N GLU A 561 51.23 105.42 16.24
CA GLU A 561 50.80 106.60 15.45
C GLU A 561 50.55 107.82 16.34
N ARG A 562 49.80 107.66 17.44
CA ARG A 562 49.55 108.76 18.40
C ARG A 562 50.85 109.26 19.03
N ASN A 563 51.75 108.36 19.39
CA ASN A 563 53.05 108.72 19.95
C ASN A 563 53.89 109.50 18.92
N ALA A 564 53.86 109.11 17.64
CA ALA A 564 54.54 109.83 16.57
C ALA A 564 53.99 111.26 16.38
N LEU A 565 52.67 111.42 16.33
CA LEU A 565 52.02 112.74 16.27
C LEU A 565 52.42 113.63 17.46
N MET A 566 52.44 113.06 18.67
CA MET A 566 52.86 113.78 19.87
C MET A 566 54.34 114.17 19.82
N GLN A 567 55.21 113.34 19.26
CA GLN A 567 56.62 113.69 19.04
C GLN A 567 56.78 114.84 18.03
N ASP A 568 55.99 114.84 16.95
CA ASP A 568 55.98 115.93 15.97
C ASP A 568 55.49 117.24 16.58
N GLU A 569 54.45 117.19 17.43
CA GLU A 569 53.95 118.35 18.17
C GLU A 569 54.98 118.88 19.16
N ILE A 570 55.66 118.00 19.91
CA ILE A 570 56.79 118.39 20.78
C ILE A 570 57.91 119.04 19.95
N ALA A 571 58.24 118.50 18.78
CA ALA A 571 59.27 119.07 17.91
C ALA A 571 58.86 120.44 17.35
N HIS A 572 57.59 120.62 16.99
CA HIS A 572 57.01 121.89 16.57
C HIS A 572 57.07 122.92 17.71
N LEU A 573 56.57 122.59 18.90
CA LEU A 573 56.62 123.44 20.08
C LEU A 573 58.05 123.84 20.44
N LYS A 574 59.01 122.90 20.39
CA LYS A 574 60.45 123.19 20.58
C LYS A 574 61.01 124.15 19.53
N ARG A 575 60.55 124.09 18.27
CA ARG A 575 60.94 125.05 17.21
C ARG A 575 60.33 126.42 17.48
N THR A 576 59.05 126.49 17.83
CA THR A 576 58.34 127.72 18.16
C THR A 576 58.96 128.42 19.37
N ILE A 577 59.23 127.70 20.46
CA ILE A 577 59.93 128.23 21.64
C ILE A 577 61.32 128.77 21.25
N ARG A 578 62.09 128.04 20.43
CA ARG A 578 63.39 128.53 19.95
C ARG A 578 63.27 129.80 19.09
N SER A 579 62.20 129.91 18.28
CA SER A 579 61.92 131.12 17.51
C SER A 579 61.63 132.30 18.43
N TYR A 580 60.73 132.13 19.41
CA TYR A 580 60.46 133.16 20.42
C TYR A 580 61.71 133.54 21.22
N ALA A 581 62.52 132.56 21.63
CA ALA A 581 63.78 132.81 22.31
C ALA A 581 64.75 133.65 21.45
N LYS A 582 64.85 133.38 20.15
CA LYS A 582 65.65 134.20 19.21
C LYS A 582 65.12 135.62 19.08
N ILE A 583 63.80 135.80 19.02
CA ILE A 583 63.16 137.13 18.97
C ILE A 583 63.48 137.92 20.25
N ILE A 584 63.35 137.29 21.43
CA ILE A 584 63.66 137.90 22.72
C ILE A 584 65.15 138.27 22.82
N ILE A 585 66.06 137.37 22.44
CA ILE A 585 67.51 137.61 22.45
C ILE A 585 67.88 138.71 21.46
N GLY A 586 67.34 138.66 20.23
CA GLY A 586 67.57 139.68 19.20
C GLY A 586 67.07 141.07 19.60
N ASN A 587 66.13 141.15 20.52
CA ASN A 587 65.64 142.41 21.08
C ASN A 587 66.31 142.79 22.41
N ASN A 588 67.51 142.27 22.71
CA ASN A 588 68.27 142.52 23.95
C ASN A 588 67.46 142.25 25.22
N GLY A 589 66.55 141.26 25.20
CA GLY A 589 65.68 140.95 26.33
C GLY A 589 64.58 142.00 26.59
N ARG A 590 64.33 142.94 25.67
CA ARG A 590 63.22 143.90 25.75
C ARG A 590 61.98 143.34 25.05
N ASN A 591 60.80 143.55 25.62
CA ASN A 591 59.52 143.12 25.02
C ASN A 591 59.23 143.93 23.74
N ILE A 592 58.87 143.27 22.63
CA ILE A 592 58.51 143.93 21.35
C ILE A 592 57.09 144.52 21.39
N PHE A 593 56.27 144.10 22.35
CA PHE A 593 54.97 144.69 22.60
C PHE A 593 54.88 145.16 24.04
N GLU A 594 54.46 146.41 24.20
CA GLU A 594 54.03 147.02 25.44
C GLU A 594 52.84 146.22 25.97
N VAL A 595 52.99 145.65 27.18
CA VAL A 595 51.92 144.94 27.86
C VAL A 595 50.87 145.98 28.22
N VAL A 596 49.81 146.08 27.41
CA VAL A 596 48.58 146.77 27.78
C VAL A 596 47.86 145.88 28.79
N PRO A 597 47.68 146.32 30.05
CA PRO A 597 46.94 145.56 31.05
C PRO A 597 45.47 145.98 31.01
N ALA A 598 44.59 145.04 30.66
CA ALA A 598 43.13 145.01 30.87
C ALA A 598 42.56 143.97 29.89
N ASP A 599 41.67 143.04 30.20
CA ASP A 599 40.83 142.83 31.38
C ASP A 599 40.41 141.36 31.43
N GLN A 600 39.73 141.03 32.53
CA GLN A 600 38.98 139.81 32.80
C GLN A 600 38.03 139.36 31.66
N GLU A 601 37.49 138.14 31.85
CA GLU A 601 36.45 137.45 31.08
C GLU A 601 36.99 136.46 30.04
N SER A 602 36.54 135.21 29.93
CA SER A 602 35.43 134.50 30.56
C SER A 602 35.52 133.01 30.17
N SER A 603 34.90 132.15 30.99
CA SER A 603 34.15 130.95 30.58
C SER A 603 34.83 129.92 29.65
N SER A 604 34.97 128.65 30.03
CA SER A 604 33.81 127.79 30.26
C SER A 604 34.25 126.40 30.72
N THR A 605 33.64 125.98 31.82
CA THR A 605 33.23 124.60 32.11
C THR A 605 32.73 123.87 30.86
N PHE A 606 33.25 122.67 30.59
CA PHE A 606 32.40 121.52 30.23
C PHE A 606 33.11 120.23 30.66
N TYR A 607 32.73 119.76 31.85
CA TYR A 607 32.71 118.35 32.20
C TYR A 607 31.75 117.64 31.24
N ASN A 608 32.17 116.53 30.64
CA ASN A 608 31.28 115.42 30.33
C ASN A 608 32.07 114.12 30.43
N GLY A 609 31.91 113.48 31.59
CA GLY A 609 32.17 112.06 31.72
C GLY A 609 31.12 111.28 30.94
N ILE A 610 31.55 110.25 30.23
CA ILE A 610 30.69 109.15 29.82
C ILE A 610 31.36 107.88 30.37
N PRO A 611 30.69 107.13 31.25
CA PRO A 611 31.16 105.83 31.71
C PRO A 611 30.81 104.77 30.66
N LEU A 612 31.69 103.80 30.46
CA LEU A 612 31.36 102.59 29.73
C LEU A 612 31.71 101.38 30.60
N ASN A 613 30.65 100.60 30.86
CA ASN A 613 30.65 99.23 31.37
C ASN A 613 31.52 98.29 30.54
#